data_AF-A0A4R5LAA6-F1
#
_entry.id   AF-A0A4R5LAA6-F1
#
_cell.length_a   1.000
_cell.length_b   1.000
_cell.length_c   1.000
_cell.angle_alpha   90.00
_cell.angle_beta   90.00
_cell.angle_gamma   90.00
#
_symmetry.space_group_name_H-M   'P 1'
#
loop_
_entity.id
_entity.type
_entity.pdbx_description
1 polymer ?
#
loop_
_entity_poly.entity_id
_entity_poly.type
_entity_poly.pdbx_seq_one_letter_code
_entity_poly.pdbx_strand_id
1 'polypeptide(L)'
;MQRETFIRSLADEGFPEPVVVTREAGVMEVHSHPFEAKALVIEGELHIRVGDEERHYKVGDVFHLAANLPHAERYGPQGVQYLVGRK
;
A
#
# COMPACT_ATOMS: atom_id res chain seq x y z
N MET A 1 4.25 -8.09 -9.31
CA MET A 1 3.73 -7.31 -10.45
C MET A 1 4.80 -6.30 -10.88
N GLN A 2 4.92 -6.01 -12.18
CA GLN A 2 5.84 -4.97 -12.69
C GLN A 2 5.19 -3.58 -12.62
N ARG A 3 6.02 -2.53 -12.48
CA ARG A 3 5.57 -1.13 -12.29
C ARG A 3 4.62 -0.65 -13.39
N GLU A 4 4.98 -0.87 -14.65
CA GLU A 4 4.19 -0.42 -15.81
C GLU A 4 2.83 -1.13 -15.89
N THR A 5 2.80 -2.43 -15.60
CA THR A 5 1.56 -3.21 -15.51
C THR A 5 0.64 -2.68 -14.42
N PHE A 6 1.21 -2.32 -13.26
CA PHE A 6 0.46 -1.74 -12.15
C PHE A 6 -0.11 -0.36 -12.47
N ILE A 7 0.68 0.52 -13.12
CA ILE A 7 0.20 1.84 -13.53
C ILE A 7 -0.97 1.70 -14.52
N ARG A 8 -0.86 0.78 -15.47
CA ARG A 8 -1.95 0.50 -16.42
C ARG A 8 -3.20 -0.02 -15.72
N SER A 9 -3.06 -0.96 -14.76
CA SER A 9 -4.23 -1.45 -14.02
C SER A 9 -4.89 -0.35 -13.20
N LEU A 10 -4.13 0.53 -12.56
CA LEU A 10 -4.68 1.68 -11.86
C LEU A 10 -5.50 2.59 -12.80
N ALA A 11 -4.98 2.90 -13.98
CA ALA A 11 -5.69 3.70 -14.97
C ALA A 11 -6.99 3.02 -15.45
N ASP A 12 -6.93 1.72 -15.75
CA ASP A 12 -8.09 0.91 -16.17
C ASP A 12 -9.16 0.84 -15.06
N GLU A 13 -8.76 0.90 -13.79
CA GLU A 13 -9.63 0.93 -12.61
C GLU A 13 -10.14 2.33 -12.21
N GLY A 14 -9.72 3.36 -12.96
CA GLY A 14 -10.12 4.76 -12.78
C GLY A 14 -9.38 5.51 -11.66
N PHE A 15 -8.22 5.02 -11.22
CA PHE A 15 -7.36 5.76 -10.31
C PHE A 15 -6.65 6.90 -11.06
N PRO A 16 -6.44 8.06 -10.40
CA PRO A 16 -5.50 9.08 -10.86
C PRO A 16 -4.06 8.58 -10.95
N GLU A 17 -3.16 9.43 -11.46
CA GLU A 17 -1.73 9.13 -11.53
C GLU A 17 -1.18 8.78 -10.13
N PRO A 18 -0.49 7.64 -9.97
CA PRO A 18 -0.03 7.19 -8.67
C PRO A 18 1.17 7.99 -8.18
N VAL A 19 1.30 8.09 -6.85
CA VAL A 19 2.42 8.76 -6.19
C VAL A 19 3.30 7.76 -5.47
N VAL A 20 4.58 8.09 -5.34
CA VAL A 20 5.52 7.31 -4.51
C VAL A 20 5.40 7.77 -3.07
N VAL A 21 5.27 6.81 -2.15
CA VAL A 21 5.32 7.05 -0.70
C VAL A 21 6.49 6.28 -0.12
N THR A 22 7.29 6.98 0.69
CA THR A 22 8.37 6.40 1.50
C THR A 22 8.01 6.46 2.98
N ARG A 23 8.31 5.39 3.70
CA ARG A 23 8.18 5.28 5.16
C ARG A 23 9.45 4.66 5.73
N GLU A 24 9.96 5.25 6.81
CA GLU A 24 11.00 4.64 7.63
C GLU A 24 10.45 3.45 8.42
N ALA A 25 11.34 2.65 8.99
CA ALA A 25 10.97 1.58 9.91
C ALA A 25 10.09 2.12 11.05
N GLY A 26 8.99 1.44 11.35
CA GLY A 26 8.06 1.91 12.37
C GLY A 26 6.70 1.24 12.30
N VAL A 27 5.80 1.73 13.15
CA VAL A 27 4.41 1.28 13.25
C VAL A 27 3.49 2.48 13.07
N MET A 28 2.46 2.30 12.24
CA MET A 28 1.30 3.17 12.21
C MET A 28 0.14 2.41 12.84
N GLU A 29 -0.29 2.90 14.01
CA GLU A 29 -1.44 2.33 14.72
C GLU A 29 -2.72 2.39 13.88
N VAL A 30 -3.78 1.76 14.37
CA VAL A 30 -5.05 1.63 13.64
C VAL A 30 -5.55 2.99 13.18
N HIS A 31 -5.75 3.11 11.87
CA HIS A 31 -6.24 4.31 11.21
C HIS A 31 -7.03 3.96 9.95
N SER A 32 -7.60 4.97 9.31
CA SER A 32 -8.35 4.83 8.06
C SER A 32 -8.26 6.11 7.24
N HIS A 33 -8.61 6.04 5.96
CA HIS A 33 -8.64 7.19 5.05
C HIS A 33 -9.97 7.23 4.29
N PRO A 34 -10.48 8.41 3.89
CA PRO A 34 -11.75 8.53 3.18
C PRO A 34 -11.65 8.22 1.67
N PHE A 35 -10.58 7.55 1.24
CA PHE A 35 -10.32 7.16 -0.14
C PHE A 35 -9.85 5.70 -0.19
N GLU A 36 -10.04 5.05 -1.32
CA GLU A 36 -9.50 3.73 -1.62
C GLU A 36 -8.02 3.85 -2.00
N ALA A 37 -7.18 2.96 -1.47
CA ALA A 37 -5.75 2.94 -1.75
C ALA A 37 -5.34 1.59 -2.34
N LYS A 38 -4.75 1.59 -3.53
CA LYS A 38 -4.15 0.40 -4.14
C LYS A 38 -2.69 0.67 -4.44
N ALA A 39 -1.80 -0.19 -3.95
CA ALA A 39 -0.37 0.11 -3.91
C ALA A 39 0.49 -1.10 -4.28
N LEU A 40 1.55 -0.83 -5.03
CA LEU A 40 2.63 -1.77 -5.35
C LEU A 40 3.84 -1.46 -4.49
N VAL A 41 4.32 -2.44 -3.73
CA VAL A 41 5.60 -2.32 -3.01
C VAL A 41 6.74 -2.35 -4.02
N ILE A 42 7.61 -1.34 -4.00
CA ILE A 42 8.74 -1.21 -4.92
C ILE A 42 10.10 -1.30 -4.22
N GLU A 43 10.18 -1.00 -2.92
CA GLU A 43 11.36 -1.25 -2.08
C GLU A 43 10.93 -1.63 -0.65
N GLY A 44 11.75 -2.42 0.04
CA GLY A 44 11.51 -2.82 1.42
C GLY A 44 10.32 -3.78 1.58
N GLU A 45 9.68 -3.71 2.73
CA GLU A 45 8.54 -4.55 3.09
C GLU A 45 7.65 -3.91 4.15
N LEU A 46 6.38 -4.29 4.17
CA LEU A 46 5.44 -3.90 5.21
C LEU A 46 4.46 -5.01 5.54
N HIS A 47 3.90 -4.93 6.74
CA HIS A 47 2.74 -5.73 7.13
C HIS A 47 1.55 -4.82 7.30
N ILE A 48 0.39 -5.29 6.84
CA ILE A 48 -0.88 -4.60 7.05
C ILE A 48 -1.79 -5.54 7.81
N ARG A 49 -2.34 -5.04 8.92
CA ARG A 49 -3.31 -5.76 9.74
C ARG A 49 -4.69 -5.13 9.61
N VAL A 50 -5.68 -5.95 9.28
CA VAL A 50 -7.10 -5.59 9.20
C VAL A 50 -7.86 -6.50 10.16
N GLY A 51 -8.39 -5.94 11.26
CA GLY A 51 -8.93 -6.74 12.36
C GLY A 51 -7.85 -7.65 12.95
N ASP A 52 -8.13 -8.96 12.97
CA ASP A 52 -7.21 -9.99 13.49
C ASP A 52 -6.29 -10.58 12.40
N GLU A 53 -6.51 -10.24 11.13
CA GLU A 53 -5.70 -10.75 10.02
C GLU A 53 -4.53 -9.80 9.70
N GLU A 54 -3.31 -10.33 9.69
CA GLU A 54 -2.12 -9.62 9.19
C GLU A 54 -1.59 -10.28 7.92
N ARG A 55 -1.22 -9.45 6.94
CA ARG A 55 -0.55 -9.88 5.70
C ARG A 55 0.77 -9.16 5.52
N HIS A 56 1.79 -9.91 5.09
CA HIS A 56 3.11 -9.40 4.74
C HIS A 56 3.19 -9.13 3.25
N TYR A 57 3.67 -7.95 2.88
CA TYR A 57 3.89 -7.52 1.50
C TYR A 57 5.35 -7.14 1.30
N LYS A 58 5.94 -7.64 0.21
CA LYS A 58 7.32 -7.40 -0.22
C LYS A 58 7.34 -6.80 -1.62
N VAL A 59 8.52 -6.39 -2.08
CA VAL A 59 8.73 -5.88 -3.44
C VAL A 59 8.03 -6.74 -4.49
N GLY A 60 7.18 -6.09 -5.30
CA GLY A 60 6.38 -6.74 -6.33
C GLY A 60 4.97 -7.11 -5.89
N ASP A 61 4.67 -7.13 -4.58
CA ASP A 61 3.33 -7.40 -4.08
C ASP A 61 2.44 -6.16 -4.18
N VAL A 62 1.14 -6.40 -4.39
CA VAL A 62 0.12 -5.37 -4.44
C VAL A 62 -0.81 -5.55 -3.25
N PHE A 63 -1.08 -4.46 -2.53
CA PHE A 63 -2.14 -4.40 -1.54
C PHE A 63 -3.24 -3.43 -1.95
N HIS A 64 -4.42 -3.65 -1.41
CA HIS A 64 -5.61 -2.88 -1.71
C HIS A 64 -6.44 -2.69 -0.44
N LEU A 65 -6.72 -1.43 -0.12
CA LEU A 65 -7.47 -1.00 1.05
C LEU A 65 -8.66 -0.17 0.59
N ALA A 66 -9.86 -0.58 0.99
CA ALA A 66 -11.08 0.16 0.72
C ALA A 66 -11.13 1.47 1.53
N ALA A 67 -11.90 2.44 1.04
CA ALA A 67 -12.17 3.66 1.79
C ALA A 67 -12.77 3.35 3.16
N ASN A 68 -12.29 4.06 4.18
CA ASN A 68 -12.68 3.94 5.58
C ASN A 68 -12.45 2.56 6.21
N LEU A 69 -11.65 1.68 5.58
CA LEU A 69 -11.26 0.40 6.18
C LEU A 69 -10.23 0.64 7.30
N PRO A 70 -10.52 0.32 8.58
CA PRO A 70 -9.55 0.45 9.66
C PRO A 70 -8.43 -0.58 9.51
N HIS A 71 -7.18 -0.13 9.57
CA HIS A 71 -6.00 -0.99 9.46
C HIS A 71 -4.82 -0.40 10.23
N ALA A 72 -3.89 -1.26 10.62
CA ALA A 72 -2.59 -0.88 11.15
C ALA A 72 -1.49 -1.31 10.18
N GLU A 73 -0.38 -0.57 10.15
CA GLU A 73 0.75 -0.84 9.28
C GLU A 73 2.03 -0.97 10.11
N ARG A 74 2.89 -1.89 9.71
CA ARG A 74 4.24 -2.03 10.28
C ARG A 74 5.26 -2.13 9.17
N TYR A 75 6.17 -1.19 9.13
CA TYR A 75 7.21 -1.08 8.11
C TYR A 75 8.46 -1.86 8.55
N GLY A 76 9.05 -2.61 7.62
CA GLY A 76 10.23 -3.43 7.89
C GLY A 76 11.44 -2.61 8.36
N PRO A 77 12.54 -3.27 8.78
CA PRO A 77 13.72 -2.61 9.36
C PRO A 77 14.43 -1.64 8.40
N GLN A 78 14.20 -1.76 7.08
CA GLN A 78 14.72 -0.85 6.06
C GLN A 78 13.67 0.16 5.58
N GLY A 79 12.53 0.25 6.26
CA GLY A 79 11.37 0.99 5.78
C GLY A 79 10.68 0.31 4.60
N VAL A 80 9.86 1.09 3.91
CA VAL A 80 9.15 0.67 2.70
C VAL A 80 8.97 1.83 1.74
N GLN A 81 9.06 1.54 0.44
CA GLN A 81 8.62 2.43 -0.62
C GLN A 81 7.56 1.72 -1.46
N TYR A 82 6.46 2.42 -1.73
CA TYR A 82 5.38 1.90 -2.56
C TYR A 82 4.82 2.97 -3.50
N LEU A 83 4.37 2.52 -4.68
CA LEU A 83 3.65 3.33 -5.65
C LEU A 83 2.15 3.14 -5.42
N VAL A 84 1.40 4.21 -5.13
CA VAL A 84 -0.02 4.11 -4.71
C VAL A 84 -0.92 5.00 -5.55
N GLY A 85 -2.02 4.42 -6.04
CA GLY A 85 -3.18 5.16 -6.55
C GLY A 85 -4.20 5.39 -5.43
N ARG A 86 -4.85 6.57 -5.43
CA ARG A 86 -5.89 6.95 -4.46
C ARG A 86 -7.13 7.46 -5.17
N LYS A 87 -8.30 6.93 -4.83
CA LYS A 87 -9.58 7.22 -5.49
C LYS A 87 -10.71 7.41 -4.49
#